data_AF-A0A2G6F222-F1
#
_entry.id   AF-A0A2G6F222-F1
#
_cell.length_a   1.000
_cell.length_b   1.000
_cell.length_c   1.000
_cell.angle_alpha   90.00
_cell.angle_beta   90.00
_cell.angle_gamma   90.00
#
_symmetry.space_group_name_H-M   'P 1'
#
loop_
_entity.id
_entity.type
_entity.pdbx_description
1 polymer ?
#
loop_
_entity_poly.entity_id
_entity_poly.type
_entity_poly.pdbx_seq_one_letter_code
_entity_poly.pdbx_strand_id
1 'polypeptide(L)'
;RGTAHIIKTNKPIVVPVVIDGFRRAYDKKGLLIKKRGILQSMVIKPPLEIDYDNESVDEIVSKLEMAIEQHPSFLKVTPIEEYQKSEEELNKKRTFTKDSKY
;
A
#
# COMPACT_ATOMS: atom_id res chain seq x y z
N ARG A 1 12.14 16.24 9.87
CA ARG A 1 12.03 16.73 8.46
C ARG A 1 11.22 15.69 7.70
N GLY A 2 10.03 16.04 7.20
CA GLY A 2 9.12 15.08 6.55
C GLY A 2 9.59 14.67 5.14
N THR A 3 9.00 13.60 4.59
CA THR A 3 9.31 13.07 3.25
C THR A 3 9.19 14.12 2.14
N ALA A 4 8.14 14.95 2.18
CA ALA A 4 7.92 16.01 1.20
C ALA A 4 9.04 17.07 1.19
N HIS A 5 9.70 17.33 2.33
CA HIS A 5 10.86 18.23 2.36
C HIS A 5 12.07 17.60 1.64
N ILE A 6 12.31 16.29 1.83
CA ILE A 6 13.41 15.58 1.15
C ILE A 6 13.19 15.58 -0.36
N ILE A 7 11.95 15.37 -0.79
CA ILE A 7 11.55 15.40 -2.20
C ILE A 7 11.76 16.80 -2.78
N LYS A 8 11.31 17.86 -2.09
CA LYS A 8 11.46 19.23 -2.56
C LYS A 8 12.93 19.69 -2.64
N THR A 9 13.77 19.30 -1.68
CA THR A 9 15.19 19.67 -1.66
C THR A 9 16.00 18.96 -2.75
N ASN A 10 15.77 17.66 -2.94
CA ASN A 10 16.62 16.85 -3.82
C ASN A 10 16.05 16.67 -5.24
N LYS A 11 14.81 17.10 -5.47
CA LYS A 11 14.07 16.97 -6.74
C LYS A 11 14.20 15.57 -7.40
N PRO A 12 14.02 14.46 -6.65
CA PRO A 12 14.21 13.12 -7.21
C PRO A 12 12.98 12.64 -7.96
N ILE A 13 13.13 11.67 -8.87
CA ILE A 13 12.00 10.94 -9.44
C ILE A 13 11.32 10.15 -8.31
N VAL A 14 10.02 10.38 -8.12
CA VAL A 14 9.23 9.73 -7.05
C VAL A 14 8.35 8.65 -7.65
N VAL A 15 8.56 7.39 -7.25
CA VAL A 15 7.76 6.24 -7.70
C VAL A 15 6.93 5.71 -6.53
N PRO A 16 5.60 5.87 -6.54
CA PRO A 16 4.72 5.38 -5.48
C PRO A 16 4.56 3.85 -5.55
N VAL A 17 4.49 3.22 -4.38
CA VAL A 17 4.23 1.78 -4.25
C VAL A 17 3.16 1.56 -3.19
N VAL A 18 2.10 0.84 -3.55
CA VAL A 18 1.04 0.42 -2.63
C VAL A 18 1.32 -1.01 -2.19
N ILE A 19 1.40 -1.24 -0.89
CA ILE A 19 1.62 -2.57 -0.30
C ILE A 19 0.45 -2.94 0.61
N ASP A 20 0.01 -4.19 0.55
CA ASP A 20 -0.99 -4.74 1.47
C ASP A 20 -0.61 -6.16 1.94
N GLY A 21 -1.16 -6.57 3.08
CA GLY A 21 -0.97 -7.89 3.68
C GLY A 21 0.29 -8.00 4.53
N PHE A 22 1.33 -7.19 4.30
CA PHE A 22 2.61 -7.28 5.02
C PHE A 22 2.49 -7.09 6.53
N ARG A 23 1.76 -6.08 7.01
CA ARG A 23 1.57 -5.85 8.47
C ARG A 23 0.81 -6.98 9.16
N ARG A 24 -0.09 -7.65 8.44
CA ARG A 24 -0.85 -8.82 8.91
C ARG A 24 0.02 -10.08 8.92
N ALA A 25 0.90 -10.22 7.93
CA ALA A 25 1.82 -11.34 7.79
C ALA A 25 3.00 -11.29 8.78
N TYR A 26 3.57 -10.11 9.03
CA TYR A 26 4.83 -9.96 9.76
C TYR A 26 4.75 -8.96 10.94
N ASP A 27 5.70 -9.07 11.86
CA ASP A 27 5.96 -8.06 12.87
C ASP A 27 6.53 -6.75 12.27
N LYS A 28 6.60 -5.68 13.08
CA LYS A 28 7.06 -4.37 12.57
C LYS A 28 8.49 -4.42 12.03
N LYS A 29 9.32 -5.36 12.52
CA LYS A 29 10.69 -5.56 12.06
C LYS A 29 10.79 -6.49 10.84
N GLY A 30 9.74 -7.23 10.50
CA GLY A 30 9.75 -8.23 9.44
C GLY A 30 10.49 -9.53 9.79
N LEU A 31 10.96 -9.69 11.03
CA LEU A 31 11.77 -10.84 11.44
C LEU A 31 10.89 -12.05 11.81
N LEU A 32 9.69 -11.80 12.32
CA LEU A 32 8.77 -12.84 12.80
C LEU A 32 7.49 -12.83 11.97
N ILE A 33 7.03 -14.04 11.63
CA ILE A 33 5.74 -14.26 10.97
C ILE A 33 4.65 -14.23 12.04
N LYS A 34 3.69 -13.31 11.92
CA LYS A 34 2.48 -13.24 12.77
C LYS A 34 1.42 -14.24 12.34
N LYS A 35 1.10 -14.27 11.04
CA LYS A 35 0.02 -15.11 10.48
C LYS A 35 0.42 -15.61 9.09
N ARG A 36 0.40 -16.93 8.92
CA ARG A 36 0.68 -17.58 7.64
C ARG A 36 -0.54 -17.50 6.71
N GLY A 37 -0.26 -17.60 5.41
CA GLY A 37 -1.29 -17.62 4.37
C GLY A 37 -1.89 -16.24 4.05
N ILE A 38 -1.42 -15.15 4.63
CA ILE A 38 -1.89 -13.79 4.26
C ILE A 38 -1.43 -13.45 2.85
N LEU A 39 -2.37 -13.06 2.00
CA LEU A 39 -2.09 -12.55 0.66
C LEU A 39 -1.30 -11.24 0.78
N GLN A 40 -0.06 -11.26 0.31
CA GLN A 40 0.80 -10.09 0.22
C GLN A 40 0.68 -9.55 -1.21
N SER A 41 0.43 -8.26 -1.36
CA SER A 41 0.38 -7.61 -2.67
C SER A 41 1.23 -6.34 -2.68
N MET A 42 1.81 -6.07 -3.83
CA MET A 42 2.60 -4.87 -4.10
C MET A 42 2.25 -4.37 -5.49
N VAL A 43 1.82 -3.12 -5.59
CA VAL A 43 1.50 -2.45 -6.85
C VAL A 43 2.42 -1.26 -7.00
N ILE A 44 3.28 -1.31 -8.02
CA ILE A 44 4.17 -0.22 -8.38
C ILE A 44 3.41 0.68 -9.35
N LYS A 45 3.29 1.96 -9.00
CA LYS A 45 2.60 2.96 -9.82
C LYS A 45 3.59 3.73 -10.69
N PRO A 46 3.11 4.38 -11.77
CA PRO A 46 3.97 5.26 -12.55
C PRO A 46 4.59 6.37 -11.70
N PRO A 47 5.75 6.92 -12.12
CA PRO A 47 6.37 8.05 -11.46
C PRO A 47 5.41 9.24 -11.33
N LEU A 48 5.51 9.99 -10.23
CA LEU A 48 4.75 11.21 -10.04
C LEU A 48 5.35 12.40 -10.78
N GLU A 49 4.48 13.17 -11.39
CA GLU A 49 4.79 14.49 -11.93
C GLU A 49 4.63 15.53 -10.82
N ILE A 50 5.77 16.06 -10.37
CA ILE A 50 5.87 17.07 -9.30
C ILE A 50 6.56 18.30 -9.88
N ASP A 51 5.89 19.44 -9.81
CA ASP A 51 6.50 20.73 -10.09
C ASP A 51 7.18 21.26 -8.82
N TYR A 52 8.49 21.05 -8.71
CA TYR A 52 9.27 21.42 -7.53
C TYR A 52 9.41 22.94 -7.31
N ASP A 53 9.18 23.74 -8.35
CA ASP A 53 9.39 25.19 -8.30
C ASP A 53 8.11 25.90 -7.85
N ASN A 54 6.94 25.42 -8.30
CA ASN A 54 5.66 26.03 -7.98
C ASN A 54 4.89 25.33 -6.85
N GLU A 55 5.03 24.01 -6.68
CA GLU A 55 4.26 23.29 -5.65
C GLU A 55 4.78 23.54 -4.25
N SER A 56 3.86 23.83 -3.34
CA SER A 56 4.08 23.87 -1.90
C SER A 56 4.36 22.47 -1.34
N VAL A 57 4.91 22.41 -0.12
CA VAL A 57 5.16 21.13 0.54
C VAL A 57 3.85 20.36 0.79
N ASP A 58 2.76 21.05 1.10
CA ASP A 58 1.47 20.45 1.42
C ASP A 58 0.81 19.84 0.17
N GLU A 59 0.96 20.47 -1.00
CA GLU A 59 0.49 19.92 -2.28
C GLU A 59 1.24 18.63 -2.64
N ILE A 60 2.56 18.59 -2.43
CA ILE A 60 3.36 17.39 -2.64
C ILE A 60 2.91 16.26 -1.71
N VAL A 61 2.61 16.57 -0.43
CA VAL A 61 2.06 15.59 0.52
C VAL A 61 0.72 15.05 0.02
N SER A 62 -0.19 15.93 -0.38
CA SER A 62 -1.52 15.52 -0.86
C SER A 62 -1.44 14.63 -2.10
N LYS A 63 -0.59 14.98 -3.09
CA LYS A 63 -0.32 14.14 -4.26
C LYS A 63 0.21 12.76 -3.89
N LEU A 64 1.17 12.70 -2.97
CA LEU A 64 1.72 11.45 -2.45
C LEU A 64 0.66 10.60 -1.79
N GLU A 65 -0.15 11.17 -0.90
CA GLU A 65 -1.24 10.48 -0.20
C GLU A 65 -2.28 9.90 -1.15
N MET A 66 -2.66 10.66 -2.19
CA MET A 66 -3.57 10.16 -3.23
C MET A 66 -2.91 9.02 -4.02
N ALA A 67 -1.64 9.16 -4.39
CA ALA A 67 -0.93 8.17 -5.18
C ALA A 67 -0.78 6.83 -4.43
N ILE A 68 -0.55 6.88 -3.11
CA ILE A 68 -0.45 5.67 -2.27
C ILE A 68 -1.78 5.23 -1.66
N GLU A 69 -2.91 5.82 -2.08
CA GLU A 69 -4.27 5.48 -1.60
C GLU A 69 -4.48 5.68 -0.09
N GLN A 70 -3.69 6.56 0.53
CA GLN A 70 -3.80 6.89 1.96
C GLN A 70 -4.50 8.22 2.21
N HIS A 71 -4.94 8.91 1.15
CA HIS A 71 -5.71 10.13 1.31
C HIS A 71 -7.00 9.85 2.13
N PRO A 72 -7.40 10.73 3.07
CA PRO A 72 -8.58 10.52 3.91
C PRO A 72 -9.87 10.21 3.13
N SER A 73 -9.97 10.68 1.89
CA SER A 73 -11.09 10.37 0.99
C SER A 73 -11.27 8.88 0.71
N PHE A 74 -10.23 8.06 0.89
CA PHE A 74 -10.26 6.61 0.68
C PHE A 74 -10.59 5.80 1.95
N LEU A 75 -10.82 6.45 3.10
CA LEU A 75 -11.20 5.77 4.35
C LEU A 75 -12.56 5.08 4.19
N LYS A 76 -12.55 3.83 3.69
CA LYS A 76 -13.69 2.94 3.71
C LYS A 76 -13.79 2.31 5.09
N VAL A 77 -14.64 2.87 5.94
CA VAL A 77 -15.03 2.22 7.20
C VAL A 77 -16.07 1.16 6.88
N THR A 78 -15.63 -0.04 6.54
CA THR A 78 -16.52 -1.21 6.48
C THR A 78 -16.78 -1.76 7.89
N PRO A 79 -18.03 -2.15 8.21
CA PRO A 79 -18.35 -2.87 9.43
C PRO A 79 -17.46 -4.10 9.65
N ILE A 80 -17.15 -4.42 10.91
CA ILE A 80 -16.21 -5.48 11.30
C ILE A 80 -16.58 -6.85 10.68
N GLU A 81 -17.86 -7.17 10.65
CA GLU A 81 -18.38 -8.43 10.11
C GLU A 81 -18.15 -8.57 8.60
N GLU A 82 -18.32 -7.47 7.85
CA GLU A 82 -18.12 -7.44 6.40
C GLU A 82 -16.63 -7.56 6.05
N TYR A 83 -15.77 -6.94 6.85
CA TYR A 83 -14.33 -7.11 6.75
C TYR A 83 -13.91 -8.58 6.98
N GLN A 84 -14.43 -9.24 8.01
CA GLN A 84 -14.16 -10.65 8.30
C GLN A 84 -14.59 -11.57 7.15
N LYS A 85 -15.79 -11.36 6.60
CA LYS A 85 -16.27 -12.10 5.42
C LYS A 85 -15.36 -11.90 4.21
N SER A 86 -14.94 -10.67 3.93
CA SER A 86 -14.03 -10.38 2.82
C SER A 86 -12.68 -11.08 2.98
N GLU A 87 -12.15 -11.16 4.22
CA GLU A 87 -10.93 -11.90 4.49
C GLU A 87 -11.12 -13.40 4.25
N GLU A 88 -12.25 -13.99 4.70
CA GLU A 88 -12.54 -15.40 4.46
C GLU A 88 -12.69 -15.74 2.98
N GLU A 89 -13.33 -14.88 2.19
CA GLU A 89 -13.41 -15.05 0.74
C GLU A 89 -12.04 -14.97 0.06
N LEU A 90 -11.22 -14.01 0.48
CA LEU A 90 -9.84 -13.90 0.02
C LEU A 90 -9.02 -15.12 0.44
N ASN A 91 -9.33 -15.74 1.58
CA ASN A 91 -8.74 -17.00 2.03
C ASN A 91 -9.16 -18.19 1.14
N LYS A 92 -10.41 -18.24 0.69
CA LYS A 92 -10.94 -19.31 -0.17
C LYS A 92 -10.31 -19.31 -1.56
N LYS A 93 -10.02 -18.13 -2.13
CA LYS A 93 -9.26 -17.98 -3.39
C LYS A 93 -7.82 -18.51 -3.30
N ARG A 94 -7.33 -18.93 -2.13
CA ARG A 94 -5.97 -19.43 -1.88
C ARG A 94 -5.79 -20.92 -2.18
N THR A 95 -6.85 -21.64 -2.53
CA THR A 95 -6.69 -23.01 -3.01
C THR A 95 -6.04 -22.98 -4.39
N PHE A 96 -4.72 -23.12 -4.43
CA PHE A 96 -4.06 -23.68 -5.59
C PHE A 96 -4.57 -25.12 -5.69
N THR A 97 -5.55 -25.38 -6.56
CA THR A 97 -5.82 -26.75 -6.97
C THR A 97 -4.52 -27.28 -7.55
N LYS A 98 -4.05 -28.41 -7.01
CA LYS A 98 -2.92 -29.19 -7.50
C LYS A 98 -3.25 -29.85 -8.87
N ASP A 99 -3.91 -29.13 -9.77
CA ASP A 99 -4.41 -29.67 -11.04
C ASP A 99 -3.65 -29.13 -12.25
N SER A 100 -2.34 -28.92 -12.10
CA SER A 100 -1.42 -29.03 -13.24
C SER A 100 -0.76 -30.39 -13.14
N LYS A 101 -1.45 -31.40 -13.71
CA LYS A 101 -0.93 -32.73 -13.98
C LYS A 101 0.43 -32.59 -14.68
N TYR A 102 1.50 -33.00 -14.00
CA TYR A 102 2.67 -33.57 -14.63
C TYR A 102 2.59 -35.08 -14.43
#